data_AF-A0A930ART8-F1
#
_entry.id   AF-A0A930ART8-F1
#
_cell.length_a   1.000
_cell.length_b   1.000
_cell.length_c   1.000
_cell.angle_alpha   90.00
_cell.angle_beta   90.00
_cell.angle_gamma   90.00
#
_symmetry.space_group_name_H-M   'P 1'
#
loop_
_entity.id
_entity.type
_entity.pdbx_description
1 polymer ?
#
loop_
_entity_poly.entity_id
_entity_poly.type
_entity_poly.pdbx_seq_one_letter_code
_entity_poly.pdbx_strand_id
1 'polypeptide(L)' 'HLKSHAETYTEKELNEKIKELYDDFATMRRYLVDYKFVIRDDYGKNYQLNPEVELEN' A
#
# COMPACT_ATOMS: atom_id res chain seq x y z
N HIS A 1 1.93 5.51 -25.75
CA HIS A 1 1.10 5.86 -24.58
C HIS A 1 0.96 4.65 -23.67
N LEU A 2 1.98 4.36 -22.86
CA LEU A 2 1.86 3.35 -21.80
C LEU A 2 1.58 4.13 -20.52
N LYS A 3 0.30 4.31 -20.18
CA LYS A 3 -0.05 4.64 -18.79
C LYS A 3 0.29 3.39 -18.00
N SER A 4 1.43 3.39 -17.31
CA SER A 4 1.74 2.40 -16.28
C SER A 4 0.56 2.40 -15.31
N HIS A 5 -0.24 1.33 -15.31
CA HIS A 5 -1.28 1.19 -14.31
C HIS A 5 -0.56 0.94 -12.99
N ALA A 6 -0.50 1.96 -12.13
CA ALA A 6 -0.06 1.77 -10.77
C ALA A 6 -0.93 0.66 -10.16
N GLU A 7 -0.29 -0.41 -9.69
CA GLU A 7 -1.00 -1.56 -9.15
C GLU A 7 -1.84 -1.10 -7.95
N THR A 8 -3.13 -1.40 -8.02
CA THR A 8 -4.09 -1.01 -6.99
C THR A 8 -4.50 -2.25 -6.22
N TYR A 9 -4.45 -2.16 -4.91
CA TYR A 9 -4.85 -3.21 -3.99
C TYR A 9 -6.14 -2.82 -3.29
N THR A 10 -7.04 -3.80 -3.13
CA THR A 10 -8.07 -3.70 -2.10
C THR A 10 -7.43 -3.80 -0.71
N GLU A 11 -8.16 -3.34 0.31
CA GLU A 11 -7.82 -3.58 1.72
C GLU A 11 -7.44 -5.05 1.99
N LYS A 12 -8.24 -5.99 1.46
CA LYS A 12 -8.03 -7.41 1.67
C LYS A 12 -6.72 -7.90 1.04
N GLU A 13 -6.45 -7.54 -0.21
CA GLU A 13 -5.24 -7.98 -0.91
C GLU A 13 -3.98 -7.42 -0.25
N LEU A 14 -4.01 -6.15 0.15
CA LEU A 14 -2.89 -5.54 0.87
C LEU A 14 -2.66 -6.21 2.23
N ASN A 15 -3.72 -6.51 2.97
CA ASN A 15 -3.62 -7.21 4.26
C ASN A 15 -2.98 -8.59 4.10
N GLU A 16 -3.39 -9.39 3.11
CA GLU A 16 -2.80 -10.71 2.88
C GLU A 16 -1.31 -10.63 2.56
N LYS A 17 -0.90 -9.67 1.71
CA LYS A 17 0.54 -9.45 1.40
C LYS A 17 1.35 -9.07 2.64
N ILE A 18 0.84 -8.19 3.48
CA ILE A 18 1.54 -7.76 4.70
C ILE A 18 1.64 -8.92 5.70
N LYS A 19 0.59 -9.73 5.81
CA LYS A 19 0.50 -10.86 6.74
C LYS A 19 1.56 -11.94 6.46
N GLU A 20 2.07 -12.04 5.24
CA GLU A 20 3.20 -12.90 4.90
C GLU A 20 4.49 -12.52 5.64
N LEU A 21 4.60 -11.28 6.11
CA LEU A 21 5.80 -10.72 6.76
C LEU A 21 5.57 -10.29 8.21
N TYR A 22 4.34 -9.93 8.59
CA TYR A 22 4.02 -9.34 9.88
C TYR A 22 2.59 -9.66 10.33
N ASP A 23 2.46 -10.32 11.49
CA ASP A 23 1.17 -10.82 12.00
C ASP A 23 0.15 -9.70 12.30
N ASP A 24 0.60 -8.55 12.82
CA ASP A 24 -0.25 -7.37 13.00
C ASP A 24 -0.27 -6.51 11.73
N PHE A 25 -0.81 -7.12 10.67
CA PHE A 25 -0.90 -6.53 9.34
C PHE A 25 -1.69 -5.21 9.33
N ALA A 26 -2.64 -5.04 10.25
CA ALA A 26 -3.44 -3.82 10.37
C ALA A 26 -2.58 -2.64 10.84
N THR A 27 -1.75 -2.83 11.86
CA THR A 27 -0.81 -1.81 12.34
C THR A 27 0.23 -1.50 11.28
N MET A 28 0.80 -2.52 10.61
CA MET A 28 1.78 -2.30 9.55
C MET A 28 1.20 -1.51 8.38
N ARG A 29 -0.02 -1.84 7.93
CA ARG A 29 -0.71 -1.08 6.88
C ARG A 29 -0.95 0.38 7.28
N ARG A 30 -1.28 0.66 8.54
CA ARG A 30 -1.40 2.04 9.04
C ARG A 30 -0.07 2.77 8.94
N TYR A 31 1.03 2.16 9.34
CA TYR A 31 2.36 2.77 9.19
C TYR A 31 2.73 3.02 7.73
N LEU A 32 2.45 2.08 6.83
CA LEU A 32 2.68 2.29 5.39
C LEU A 32 1.91 3.51 4.86
N VAL A 33 0.70 3.75 5.34
CA VAL A 33 -0.10 4.94 4.98
C VAL A 33 0.42 6.21 5.66
N ASP A 34 0.73 6.15 6.96
CA ASP A 34 1.17 7.30 7.75
C ASP A 34 2.51 7.84 7.24
N TYR A 35 3.44 6.94 6.91
CA TYR A 35 4.74 7.26 6.32
C TYR A 35 4.73 7.45 4.80
N LYS A 36 3.54 7.47 4.18
CA LYS A 36 3.36 7.73 2.74
C LYS A 36 4.07 6.71 1.83
N PHE A 37 4.32 5.49 2.29
CA PHE A 37 4.71 4.38 1.42
C PHE A 37 3.53 3.88 0.56
N VAL A 38 2.33 3.95 1.12
CA VAL A 38 1.07 3.57 0.47
C VAL A 38 0.09 4.72 0.56
N ILE A 39 -0.57 5.04 -0.55
CA ILE A 39 -1.67 6.00 -0.63
C ILE A 39 -2.98 5.21 -0.60
N ARG A 40 -3.97 5.71 0.15
CA ARG A 40 -5.32 5.13 0.20
C ARG A 40 -6.37 6.14 -0.21
N ASP A 41 -7.51 5.65 -0.71
CA ASP A 41 -8.68 6.51 -0.90
C ASP A 41 -9.33 6.91 0.44
N ASP A 42 -10.21 7.92 0.37
CA ASP A 42 -10.94 8.47 1.52
C ASP A 42 -11.80 7.41 2.24
N TYR A 43 -12.18 6.34 1.54
CA TYR A 43 -13.02 5.27 2.05
C TYR A 43 -12.20 4.08 2.59
N GLY A 44 -10.87 4.09 2.43
CA GLY A 44 -9.99 2.97 2.76
C GLY A 44 -10.19 1.72 1.93
N LYS A 45 -10.78 1.81 0.74
CA LYS A 45 -11.08 0.64 -0.10
C LYS A 45 -9.95 0.29 -1.04
N ASN A 46 -9.26 1.29 -1.56
CA ASN A 46 -8.19 1.14 -2.53
C ASN A 46 -6.88 1.70 -1.99
N TYR A 47 -5.80 1.00 -2.30
CA TYR A 47 -4.44 1.30 -1.87
C TYR A 47 -3.49 1.22 -3.07
N GLN A 48 -2.49 2.10 -3.13
CA GLN A 48 -1.47 2.11 -4.19
C GLN A 48 -0.11 2.44 -3.57
N LEU A 49 0.96 1.91 -4.13
CA LEU A 49 2.31 2.36 -3.76
C LEU A 49 2.46 3.83 -4.11
N ASN A 50 3.06 4.60 -3.22
CA ASN A 50 3.35 6.00 -3.50
C ASN A 50 4.49 6.10 -4.54
N PRO A 51 4.23 6.65 -5.74
CA PRO A 51 5.24 6.77 -6.79
C PRO A 51 6.38 7.74 -6.45
N GLU A 52 6.20 8.59 -5.43
CA GLU A 52 7.21 9.56 -4.98
C GLU A 52 8.19 8.97 -3.96
N VAL A 53 7.98 7.73 -3.52
CA VAL A 53 8.94 7.06 -2.64
C VAL A 53 10.09 6.51 -3.47
N GLU A 54 11.24 7.17 -3.35
CA GLU A 54 12.52 6.59 -3.76
C GLU A 54 12.96 5.58 -2.69
N LEU A 55 12.79 4.30 -2.98
CA LEU A 55 13.46 3.26 -2.20
C LEU A 55 14.93 3.28 -2.64
N GLU A 56 15.81 3.79 -1.78
CA GLU A 56 17.26 3.64 -1.98
C GLU A 56 17.56 2.14 -2.14
N ASN A 57 18.12 1.77 -3.29
CA ASN A 57 18.57 0.41 -3.60
C ASN A 57 19.95 0.15 -2.98
#